data_AF-A0A1W2LU04-F1
#
_entry.id   AF-A0A1W2LU04-F1
#
_cell.length_a   1.000
_cell.length_b   1.000
_cell.length_c   1.000
_cell.angle_alpha   90.00
_cell.angle_beta   90.00
_cell.angle_gamma   90.00
#
_symmetry.space_group_name_H-M   'P 1'
#
loop_
_entity.id
_entity.type
_entity.pdbx_description
1 polymer ?
#
loop_
_entity_poly.entity_id
_entity_poly.type
_entity_poly.pdbx_seq_one_letter_code
_entity_poly.pdbx_strand_id
1 'polypeptide(L)'
;MDTLIVLREVDDLDQPAAPEKAPRQGRPARVLDRVLDRLARSPYPRAILLYLVIRTASVQLLDLLAARRGTTLTDRLTAWDGQWYLRLAVHGYADLPGTLDAARQPYPDAPMAFFPLYPKLVGAVMWLGADVVTAALAVSVLAGLVLACGLIRIGRAVSPDRGDGTGLLLVALWAGAPMAIVFSMAYTEAVFCAFAVWALVGVLERRWLLAGLCTFAAGLSRSTAVVLVAVVVVAALITVFRRDEKRWWALAGAVIAPLGVAGYLGFVAYRTGSWTGWQDIELRGWNTEFDFGAETADSVLARLTGDESVFSTLTVLLLLGAVALVLVAAFIRVPWPLTLYGAGVLLLAIGTRGLPDAKIRFILPAFPVLVPIAIGLSKRRTVTAVAAASAWVVLGAWFSAHALTAWRYAI
;
A
#
# COMPACT_ATOMS: atom_id res chain seq x y z
N MET A 1 84.95 -10.05 -37.17
CA MET A 1 84.41 -10.36 -35.84
C MET A 1 83.98 -9.10 -35.10
N ASP A 2 82.77 -8.57 -35.26
CA ASP A 2 81.76 -8.83 -36.28
C ASP A 2 80.81 -7.65 -36.36
N THR A 3 80.49 -7.34 -37.61
CA THR A 3 79.55 -6.39 -38.19
C THR A 3 78.08 -6.73 -37.85
N LEU A 4 77.81 -7.21 -36.64
CA LEU A 4 76.49 -7.71 -36.21
C LEU A 4 75.89 -6.95 -35.01
N ILE A 5 76.62 -6.01 -34.41
CA ILE A 5 76.07 -5.20 -33.30
C ILE A 5 75.47 -3.88 -33.80
N VAL A 6 75.91 -3.39 -34.97
CA VAL A 6 75.44 -2.11 -35.55
C VAL A 6 74.08 -2.24 -36.27
N LEU A 7 73.56 -3.46 -36.46
CA LEU A 7 72.25 -3.69 -37.07
C LEU A 7 71.10 -3.86 -36.06
N ARG A 8 71.36 -3.75 -34.75
CA ARG A 8 70.32 -3.86 -33.71
C ARG A 8 69.85 -2.52 -33.15
N GLU A 9 70.54 -1.42 -33.49
CA GLU A 9 70.26 -0.08 -32.96
C GLU A 9 69.46 0.81 -33.93
N VAL A 10 69.10 0.29 -35.11
CA VAL A 10 68.35 1.03 -36.15
C VAL A 10 66.89 0.54 -36.28
N ASP A 11 66.49 -0.52 -35.56
CA ASP A 11 65.13 -1.09 -35.63
C ASP A 11 64.24 -0.76 -34.41
N ASP A 12 64.77 -0.01 -33.43
CA ASP A 12 64.04 0.40 -32.21
C ASP A 12 63.53 1.86 -32.24
N LEU A 13 63.67 2.56 -33.39
CA LEU A 13 63.20 3.95 -33.56
C LEU A 13 61.87 4.10 -34.33
N ASP A 14 61.25 2.99 -34.76
CA ASP A 14 60.02 3.02 -35.57
C ASP A 14 58.91 2.08 -35.06
N GLN A 15 58.88 1.80 -33.76
CA GLN A 15 57.69 1.21 -33.15
C GLN A 15 56.66 2.31 -32.86
N PRO A 16 55.44 2.27 -33.44
CA PRO A 16 54.39 3.18 -33.03
C PRO A 16 54.12 2.97 -31.54
N ALA A 17 54.23 4.05 -30.76
CA ALA A 17 53.93 4.04 -29.35
C ALA A 17 52.62 3.28 -29.11
N ALA A 18 52.69 2.20 -28.33
CA ALA A 18 51.50 1.47 -27.91
C ALA A 18 50.50 2.48 -27.34
N PRO A 19 49.22 2.45 -27.75
CA PRO A 19 48.27 3.47 -27.30
C PRO A 19 48.23 3.43 -25.79
N GLU A 20 48.67 4.53 -25.19
CA GLU A 20 48.62 4.79 -23.76
C GLU A 20 47.20 4.46 -23.31
N LYS A 21 47.05 3.39 -22.52
CA LYS A 21 45.75 3.02 -21.95
C LYS A 21 45.35 4.15 -21.03
N ALA A 22 44.54 5.06 -21.57
CA ALA A 22 43.93 6.15 -20.82
C ALA A 22 43.43 5.62 -19.48
N PRO A 23 43.70 6.33 -18.37
CA PRO A 23 43.29 5.89 -17.05
C PRO A 23 41.79 5.61 -17.08
N ARG A 24 41.38 4.42 -16.64
CA ARG A 24 39.97 4.02 -16.50
C ARG A 24 39.30 4.81 -15.36
N GLN A 25 39.30 6.13 -15.43
CA GLN A 25 38.57 7.03 -14.55
C GLN A 25 37.29 7.45 -15.28
N GLY A 26 36.11 7.10 -14.72
CA GLY A 26 34.82 7.58 -15.22
C GLY A 26 33.70 6.55 -15.48
N ARG A 27 33.88 5.26 -15.17
CA ARG A 27 32.80 4.26 -15.35
C ARG A 27 31.61 4.38 -14.37
N PRO A 28 31.76 4.64 -13.06
CA PRO A 28 30.61 4.71 -12.15
C PRO A 28 29.77 5.98 -12.33
N ALA A 29 30.40 7.14 -12.54
CA ALA A 29 29.70 8.41 -12.77
C ALA A 29 28.78 8.34 -13.99
N ARG A 30 29.27 7.83 -15.13
CA ARG A 30 28.48 7.66 -16.37
C ARG A 30 27.36 6.62 -16.27
N VAL A 31 27.38 5.70 -15.29
CA VAL A 31 26.29 4.75 -15.03
C VAL A 31 25.24 5.41 -14.15
N LEU A 32 25.66 6.12 -13.11
CA LEU A 32 24.77 6.91 -12.27
C LEU A 32 24.04 7.96 -13.09
N ASP A 33 24.73 8.73 -13.94
CA ASP A 33 24.12 9.73 -14.82
C ASP A 33 23.11 9.11 -15.78
N ARG A 34 23.41 7.93 -16.35
CA ARG A 34 22.46 7.21 -17.22
C ARG A 34 21.24 6.67 -16.47
N VAL A 35 21.41 6.24 -15.22
CA VAL A 35 20.31 5.78 -14.38
C VAL A 35 19.45 6.97 -13.96
N LEU A 36 20.07 8.07 -13.54
CA LEU A 36 19.40 9.33 -13.19
C LEU A 36 18.66 9.91 -14.40
N ASP A 37 19.25 9.90 -15.59
CA ASP A 37 18.60 10.34 -16.83
C ASP A 37 17.43 9.44 -17.26
N ARG A 38 17.53 8.13 -17.01
CA ARG A 38 16.42 7.19 -17.26
C ARG A 38 15.32 7.37 -16.23
N LEU A 39 15.66 7.62 -14.97
CA LEU A 39 14.70 7.90 -13.90
C LEU A 39 14.02 9.25 -14.12
N ALA A 40 14.75 10.30 -14.49
CA ALA A 40 14.21 11.62 -14.80
C ALA A 40 13.23 11.59 -15.98
N ARG A 41 13.46 10.69 -16.95
CA ARG A 41 12.54 10.43 -18.08
C ARG A 41 11.42 9.43 -17.76
N SER A 42 11.47 8.79 -16.60
CA SER A 42 10.43 7.88 -16.10
C SER A 42 9.28 8.66 -15.47
N PRO A 43 8.04 8.13 -15.44
CA PRO A 43 6.95 8.75 -14.69
C PRO A 43 7.09 8.66 -13.17
N TYR A 44 7.96 7.79 -12.66
CA TYR A 44 8.04 7.49 -11.22
C TYR A 44 8.41 8.70 -10.36
N PRO A 45 9.39 9.56 -10.73
CA PRO A 45 9.68 10.75 -9.93
C PRO A 45 8.49 11.71 -9.84
N ARG A 46 7.68 11.84 -10.91
CA ARG A 46 6.47 12.68 -10.89
C ARG A 46 5.43 12.13 -9.92
N ALA A 47 5.24 10.82 -9.91
CA ALA A 47 4.32 10.16 -8.98
C ALA A 47 4.79 10.26 -7.52
N ILE A 48 6.09 10.04 -7.28
CA ILE A 48 6.71 10.20 -5.97
C ILE A 48 6.55 11.64 -5.47
N LEU A 49 6.89 12.63 -6.30
CA LEU A 49 6.77 14.04 -5.95
C LEU A 49 5.31 14.42 -5.65
N LEU A 50 4.38 14.01 -6.52
CA LEU A 50 2.95 14.29 -6.33
C LEU A 50 2.42 13.67 -5.03
N TYR A 51 2.78 12.42 -4.76
CA TYR A 51 2.44 11.75 -3.51
C TYR A 51 3.01 12.52 -2.32
N LEU A 52 4.31 12.79 -2.31
CA LEU A 52 4.98 13.50 -1.21
C LEU A 52 4.38 14.89 -0.95
N VAL A 53 4.09 15.67 -1.99
CA VAL A 53 3.46 16.99 -1.85
C VAL A 53 2.09 16.88 -1.17
N ILE A 54 1.23 15.98 -1.67
CA ILE A 54 -0.12 15.78 -1.09
C ILE A 54 -0.02 15.30 0.35
N ARG A 55 0.84 14.31 0.61
CA ARG A 55 1.01 13.73 1.95
C ARG A 55 1.56 14.73 2.95
N THR A 56 2.57 15.50 2.56
CA THR A 56 3.16 16.53 3.40
C THR A 56 2.14 17.61 3.74
N ALA A 57 1.35 18.06 2.76
CA ALA A 57 0.27 19.03 3.00
C ALA A 57 -0.79 18.48 3.96
N SER A 58 -1.21 17.22 3.81
CA SER A 58 -2.16 16.57 4.71
C SER A 58 -1.62 16.42 6.14
N VAL A 59 -0.33 16.08 6.29
CA VAL A 59 0.34 15.97 7.61
C VAL A 59 0.47 17.35 8.27
N GLN A 60 0.80 18.40 7.50
CA GLN A 60 0.84 19.78 8.01
C GLN A 60 -0.54 20.27 8.48
N LEU A 61 -1.60 19.94 7.74
CA LEU A 61 -2.96 20.26 8.16
C LEU A 61 -3.34 19.52 9.45
N LEU A 62 -2.98 18.23 9.56
CA LEU A 62 -3.16 17.46 10.80
C LEU A 62 -2.43 18.12 11.97
N ASP A 63 -1.17 18.50 11.80
CA ASP A 63 -0.36 19.15 12.84
C ASP A 63 -1.02 20.45 13.33
N LEU A 64 -1.45 21.31 12.39
CA LEU A 64 -2.18 22.54 12.71
C LEU A 64 -3.45 22.26 13.54
N LEU A 65 -4.27 21.29 13.14
CA LEU A 65 -5.51 20.96 13.84
C LEU A 65 -5.25 20.28 15.19
N ALA A 66 -4.22 19.45 15.30
CA ALA A 66 -3.81 18.79 16.54
C ALA A 66 -3.34 19.83 17.56
N ALA A 67 -2.48 20.77 17.15
CA ALA A 67 -1.99 21.85 18.00
C ALA A 67 -3.13 22.74 18.52
N ARG A 68 -4.10 23.07 17.65
CA ARG A 68 -5.31 23.84 18.04
C ARG A 68 -6.18 23.12 19.08
N ARG A 69 -6.06 21.80 19.20
CA ARG A 69 -6.78 20.97 20.17
C ARG A 69 -5.92 20.48 21.33
N GLY A 70 -4.72 21.05 21.49
CA GLY A 70 -3.82 20.74 22.61
C GLY A 70 -3.20 19.35 22.56
N THR A 71 -3.05 18.75 21.38
CA THR A 71 -2.37 17.44 21.20
C THR A 71 -1.27 17.52 20.17
N THR A 72 -0.32 16.58 20.19
CA THR A 72 0.84 16.63 19.28
C THR A 72 0.60 15.85 17.99
N LEU A 73 1.35 16.19 16.94
CA LEU A 73 1.34 15.42 15.68
C LEU A 73 1.72 13.95 15.92
N THR A 74 2.75 13.71 16.74
CA THR A 74 3.24 12.37 17.04
C THR A 74 2.16 11.51 17.71
N ASP A 75 1.41 12.08 18.65
CA ASP A 75 0.28 11.36 19.29
C ASP A 75 -0.72 10.90 18.24
N ARG A 76 -1.03 11.77 17.26
CA ARG A 76 -2.01 11.46 16.21
C ARG A 76 -1.50 10.46 15.18
N LEU A 77 -0.21 10.52 14.83
CA LEU A 77 0.40 9.60 13.88
C LEU A 77 0.65 8.20 14.45
N THR A 78 0.60 8.05 15.78
CA THR A 78 0.87 6.78 16.48
C THR A 78 -0.33 6.23 17.25
N ALA A 79 -1.48 6.90 17.24
CA ALA A 79 -2.64 6.52 18.04
C ALA A 79 -3.26 5.16 17.65
N TRP A 80 -4.10 4.60 18.53
CA TRP A 80 -4.83 3.34 18.39
C TRP A 80 -3.93 2.14 18.01
N ASP A 81 -4.21 1.46 16.90
CA ASP A 81 -3.43 0.31 16.38
C ASP A 81 -1.94 0.65 16.19
N GLY A 82 -1.60 1.92 15.98
CA GLY A 82 -0.21 2.37 15.90
C GLY A 82 0.60 2.00 17.13
N GLN A 83 0.01 2.13 18.33
CA GLN A 83 0.66 1.77 19.59
C GLN A 83 0.94 0.28 19.69
N TRP A 84 0.05 -0.57 19.13
CA TRP A 84 0.28 -2.00 19.06
C TRP A 84 1.47 -2.33 18.16
N TYR A 85 1.54 -1.74 16.97
CA TYR A 85 2.66 -1.98 16.05
C TYR A 85 4.00 -1.48 16.60
N LEU A 86 4.04 -0.32 17.26
CA LEU A 86 5.26 0.19 17.89
C LEU A 86 5.75 -0.74 19.00
N ARG A 87 4.84 -1.20 19.88
CA ARG A 87 5.17 -2.16 20.94
C ARG A 87 5.66 -3.49 20.39
N LEU A 88 5.00 -4.02 19.36
CA LEU A 88 5.41 -5.26 18.69
C LEU A 88 6.78 -5.14 18.03
N ALA A 89 7.12 -3.97 17.47
CA ALA A 89 8.43 -3.72 16.88
C ALA A 89 9.56 -3.75 17.93
N VAL A 90 9.28 -3.30 19.16
CA VAL A 90 10.27 -3.25 20.25
C VAL A 90 10.36 -4.58 21.01
N HIS A 91 9.22 -5.18 21.34
CA HIS A 91 9.13 -6.29 22.29
C HIS A 91 8.83 -7.65 21.64
N GLY A 92 8.54 -7.70 20.33
CA GLY A 92 8.11 -8.93 19.67
C GLY A 92 6.71 -9.37 20.12
N TYR A 93 6.40 -10.67 20.04
CA TYR A 93 5.05 -11.20 20.34
C TYR A 93 4.93 -11.88 21.71
N ALA A 94 6.04 -12.38 22.29
CA ALA A 94 6.01 -13.22 23.49
C ALA A 94 5.91 -12.41 24.80
N ASP A 95 6.38 -11.15 24.79
CA ASP A 95 6.65 -10.37 26.00
C ASP A 95 5.96 -9.00 25.96
N LEU A 96 4.71 -8.92 25.48
CA LEU A 96 3.90 -7.70 25.55
C LEU A 96 3.12 -7.65 26.88
N PRO A 97 3.58 -6.92 27.91
CA PRO A 97 2.83 -6.78 29.15
C PRO A 97 1.57 -5.92 28.96
N GLY A 98 0.57 -6.14 29.81
CA GLY A 98 -0.60 -5.25 29.92
C GLY A 98 -1.52 -5.24 28.70
N THR A 99 -1.54 -6.32 27.91
CA THR A 99 -2.53 -6.49 26.83
C THR A 99 -3.90 -6.75 27.43
N LEU A 100 -4.91 -6.03 26.93
CA LEU A 100 -6.29 -6.13 27.40
C LEU A 100 -7.22 -6.47 26.23
N ASP A 101 -8.31 -7.18 26.52
CA ASP A 101 -9.42 -7.40 25.57
C ASP A 101 -10.45 -6.24 25.60
N ALA A 102 -11.51 -6.35 24.78
CA ALA A 102 -12.56 -5.34 24.69
C ALA A 102 -13.28 -5.09 26.03
N ALA A 103 -13.32 -6.09 26.92
CA ALA A 103 -13.89 -6.01 28.27
C ALA A 103 -12.87 -5.50 29.32
N ARG A 104 -11.70 -5.03 28.88
CA ARG A 104 -10.58 -4.56 29.70
C ARG A 104 -10.01 -5.63 30.63
N GLN A 105 -10.11 -6.90 30.25
CA GLN A 105 -9.51 -8.02 30.98
C GLN A 105 -8.14 -8.37 30.38
N PRO A 106 -7.18 -8.87 31.19
CA PRO A 106 -5.89 -9.33 30.68
C PRO A 106 -6.07 -10.32 29.54
N TYR A 107 -5.41 -10.05 28.41
CA TYR A 107 -5.52 -10.87 27.22
C TYR A 107 -4.18 -11.10 26.52
N PRO A 108 -3.41 -12.13 26.93
CA PRO A 108 -2.06 -12.39 26.42
C PRO A 108 -1.99 -12.68 24.93
N ASP A 109 -3.07 -13.18 24.31
CA ASP A 109 -3.10 -13.53 22.89
C ASP A 109 -3.39 -12.34 21.97
N ALA A 110 -3.81 -11.19 22.50
CA ALA A 110 -4.13 -9.99 21.73
C ALA A 110 -3.05 -9.55 20.71
N PRO A 111 -1.73 -9.64 21.00
CA PRO A 111 -0.68 -9.33 20.02
C PRO A 111 -0.82 -10.11 18.71
N MET A 112 -1.35 -11.33 18.75
CA MET A 112 -1.48 -12.20 17.57
C MET A 112 -2.57 -11.74 16.58
N ALA A 113 -3.43 -10.79 16.96
CA ALA A 113 -4.32 -10.08 16.03
C ALA A 113 -3.53 -9.35 14.92
N PHE A 114 -2.37 -8.81 15.29
CA PHE A 114 -1.56 -7.97 14.42
C PHE A 114 -0.58 -8.80 13.61
N PHE A 115 -0.63 -8.64 12.29
CA PHE A 115 0.22 -9.37 11.36
C PHE A 115 1.69 -8.89 11.39
N PRO A 116 2.67 -9.77 11.10
CA PRO A 116 4.06 -9.57 11.51
C PRO A 116 4.91 -8.71 10.59
N LEU A 117 4.51 -8.46 9.34
CA LEU A 117 5.41 -7.83 8.37
C LEU A 117 5.78 -6.39 8.75
N TYR A 118 4.79 -5.57 9.09
CA TYR A 118 5.02 -4.18 9.43
C TYR A 118 5.94 -4.00 10.65
N PRO A 119 5.67 -4.59 11.84
CA PRO A 119 6.56 -4.43 12.99
C PRO A 119 7.97 -4.97 12.72
N LYS A 120 8.13 -6.04 11.91
CA LYS A 120 9.45 -6.53 11.49
C LYS A 120 10.20 -5.55 10.58
N LEU A 121 9.50 -4.88 9.66
CA LEU A 121 10.10 -3.81 8.84
C LEU A 121 10.51 -2.62 9.70
N VAL A 122 9.71 -2.24 10.69
CA VAL A 122 10.07 -1.20 11.67
C VAL A 122 11.34 -1.59 12.42
N GLY A 123 11.41 -2.81 12.97
CA GLY A 123 12.60 -3.32 13.64
C GLY A 123 13.85 -3.33 12.74
N ALA A 124 13.69 -3.65 11.44
CA ALA A 124 14.79 -3.59 10.49
C ALA A 124 15.32 -2.17 10.25
N VAL A 125 14.44 -1.17 10.22
CA VAL A 125 14.84 0.25 10.10
C VAL A 125 15.46 0.77 11.41
N MET A 126 14.96 0.33 12.57
CA MET A 126 15.56 0.66 13.87
C MET A 126 17.01 0.16 13.99
N TRP A 127 17.36 -0.94 13.33
CA TRP A 127 18.74 -1.44 13.28
C TRP A 127 19.73 -0.45 12.63
N LEU A 128 19.23 0.53 11.88
CA LEU A 128 20.01 1.63 11.32
C LEU A 128 20.21 2.81 12.29
N GLY A 129 19.76 2.69 13.55
CA GLY A 129 19.90 3.71 14.60
C GLY A 129 18.71 4.67 14.73
N ALA A 130 17.60 4.44 14.01
CA ALA A 130 16.38 5.23 14.16
C ALA A 130 15.59 4.80 15.41
N ASP A 131 14.95 5.75 16.09
CA ASP A 131 13.96 5.41 17.12
C ASP A 131 12.71 4.75 16.51
N VAL A 132 11.92 4.07 17.34
CA VAL A 132 10.78 3.26 16.89
C VAL A 132 9.73 4.07 16.12
N VAL A 133 9.47 5.33 16.52
CA VAL A 133 8.47 6.17 15.86
C VAL A 133 8.99 6.61 14.50
N THR A 134 10.21 7.15 14.45
CA THR A 134 10.83 7.56 13.18
C THR A 134 10.94 6.38 12.21
N ALA A 135 11.32 5.19 12.70
CA ALA A 135 11.38 3.98 11.90
C ALA A 135 10.01 3.59 11.34
N ALA A 136 8.96 3.61 12.17
CA ALA A 136 7.59 3.31 11.75
C ALA A 136 7.09 4.26 10.68
N LEU A 137 7.23 5.57 10.89
CA LEU A 137 6.81 6.58 9.92
C LEU A 137 7.61 6.49 8.61
N ALA A 138 8.91 6.21 8.69
CA ALA A 138 9.75 5.99 7.52
C ALA A 138 9.30 4.79 6.69
N VAL A 139 8.97 3.65 7.33
CA VAL A 139 8.41 2.47 6.64
C VAL A 139 7.12 2.83 5.91
N SER A 140 6.20 3.55 6.55
CA SER A 140 4.95 3.98 5.94
C SER A 140 5.16 4.91 4.74
N VAL A 141 6.06 5.90 4.86
CA VAL A 141 6.40 6.80 3.76
C VAL A 141 7.00 6.04 2.58
N LEU A 142 8.00 5.18 2.83
CA LEU A 142 8.66 4.39 1.79
C LEU A 142 7.67 3.47 1.08
N ALA A 143 6.78 2.80 1.82
CA ALA A 143 5.71 2.00 1.23
C ALA A 143 4.75 2.84 0.39
N GLY A 144 4.39 4.04 0.84
CA GLY A 144 3.62 5.01 0.07
C GLY A 144 4.25 5.39 -1.26
N LEU A 145 5.58 5.56 -1.31
CA LEU A 145 6.32 5.83 -2.56
C LEU A 145 6.24 4.63 -3.52
N VAL A 146 6.43 3.42 -3.00
CA VAL A 146 6.33 2.18 -3.77
C VAL A 146 4.91 2.00 -4.35
N LEU A 147 3.90 2.33 -3.56
CA LEU A 147 2.50 2.34 -3.96
C LEU A 147 2.23 3.33 -5.10
N ALA A 148 2.70 4.59 -4.96
CA ALA A 148 2.54 5.62 -5.99
C ALA A 148 3.11 5.19 -7.35
N CYS A 149 4.28 4.53 -7.34
CA CYS A 149 4.88 3.95 -8.55
C CYS A 149 4.02 2.85 -9.17
N GLY A 150 3.41 1.99 -8.35
CA GLY A 150 2.49 0.95 -8.81
C GLY A 150 1.21 1.53 -9.42
N LEU A 151 0.64 2.59 -8.84
CA LEU A 151 -0.57 3.24 -9.35
C LEU A 151 -0.38 3.83 -10.75
N ILE A 152 0.81 4.37 -11.06
CA ILE A 152 1.15 4.78 -12.43
C ILE A 152 1.08 3.61 -13.40
N ARG A 153 1.59 2.43 -13.00
CA ARG A 153 1.57 1.22 -13.83
C ARG A 153 0.15 0.73 -14.07
N ILE A 154 -0.70 0.74 -13.05
CA ILE A 154 -2.13 0.47 -13.19
C ILE A 154 -2.78 1.46 -14.16
N GLY A 155 -2.53 2.76 -14.00
CA GLY A 155 -3.07 3.82 -14.86
C GLY A 155 -2.73 3.62 -16.35
N ARG A 156 -1.48 3.25 -16.65
CA ARG A 156 -1.04 2.91 -18.02
C ARG A 156 -1.72 1.65 -18.56
N ALA A 157 -1.93 0.65 -17.71
CA ALA A 157 -2.57 -0.60 -18.12
C ALA A 157 -4.06 -0.43 -18.45
N VAL A 158 -4.76 0.47 -17.75
CA VAL A 158 -6.21 0.72 -17.95
C VAL A 158 -6.51 1.85 -18.95
N SER A 159 -5.53 2.70 -19.27
CA SER A 159 -5.68 3.81 -20.24
C SER A 159 -4.38 4.01 -21.04
N PRO A 160 -4.00 3.05 -21.89
CA PRO A 160 -2.73 3.11 -22.64
C PRO A 160 -2.63 4.30 -23.59
N ASP A 161 -3.76 4.83 -24.06
CA ASP A 161 -3.87 6.02 -24.92
C ASP A 161 -3.61 7.35 -24.19
N ARG A 162 -3.56 7.34 -22.84
CA ARG A 162 -3.42 8.55 -22.01
C ARG A 162 -2.04 8.76 -21.41
N GLY A 163 -1.07 7.93 -21.80
CA GLY A 163 0.26 7.93 -21.21
C GLY A 163 0.19 7.81 -19.69
N ASP A 164 0.74 8.80 -18.98
CA ASP A 164 0.82 8.82 -17.52
C ASP A 164 -0.34 9.52 -16.82
N GLY A 165 -1.24 10.18 -17.57
CA GLY A 165 -2.26 11.06 -17.00
C GLY A 165 -3.22 10.33 -16.05
N THR A 166 -3.76 9.19 -16.46
CA THR A 166 -4.65 8.37 -15.61
C THR A 166 -3.91 7.87 -14.36
N GLY A 167 -2.63 7.52 -14.48
CA GLY A 167 -1.82 7.07 -13.36
C GLY A 167 -1.53 8.17 -12.34
N LEU A 168 -1.18 9.37 -12.80
CA LEU A 168 -0.96 10.54 -11.93
C LEU A 168 -2.25 10.95 -11.22
N LEU A 169 -3.39 10.90 -11.90
CA LEU A 169 -4.70 11.13 -11.30
C LEU A 169 -5.02 10.08 -10.23
N LEU A 170 -4.71 8.80 -10.47
CA LEU A 170 -4.85 7.76 -9.45
C LEU A 170 -3.98 8.05 -8.22
N VAL A 171 -2.73 8.47 -8.41
CA VAL A 171 -1.86 8.86 -7.29
C VAL A 171 -2.46 10.03 -6.50
N ALA A 172 -2.97 11.06 -7.17
CA ALA A 172 -3.58 12.21 -6.50
C ALA A 172 -4.85 11.83 -5.73
N LEU A 173 -5.77 11.11 -6.38
CA LEU A 173 -7.02 10.64 -5.78
C LEU A 173 -6.73 9.72 -4.58
N TRP A 174 -5.69 8.89 -4.68
CA TRP A 174 -5.31 7.97 -3.62
C TRP A 174 -4.65 8.66 -2.43
N ALA A 175 -3.65 9.50 -2.70
CA ALA A 175 -2.90 10.21 -1.67
C ALA A 175 -3.77 11.19 -0.86
N GLY A 176 -4.82 11.72 -1.52
CA GLY A 176 -5.80 12.64 -0.94
C GLY A 176 -7.16 12.02 -0.66
N ALA A 177 -7.30 10.70 -0.62
CA ALA A 177 -8.56 10.07 -0.23
C ALA A 177 -8.92 10.41 1.24
N PRO A 178 -10.22 10.47 1.61
CA PRO A 178 -10.63 10.52 3.01
C PRO A 178 -9.99 9.38 3.81
N MET A 179 -9.45 9.69 4.99
CA MET A 179 -8.64 8.79 5.82
C MET A 179 -7.28 8.37 5.25
N ALA A 180 -6.85 8.88 4.08
CA ALA A 180 -5.52 8.56 3.55
C ALA A 180 -4.40 8.93 4.53
N ILE A 181 -4.63 9.81 5.53
CA ILE A 181 -3.66 10.12 6.59
C ILE A 181 -3.00 8.86 7.21
N VAL A 182 -3.71 7.73 7.25
CA VAL A 182 -3.18 6.43 7.68
C VAL A 182 -1.90 5.99 6.96
N PHE A 183 -1.68 6.41 5.71
CA PHE A 183 -0.43 6.12 4.98
C PHE A 183 0.80 6.87 5.51
N SER A 184 0.58 7.82 6.42
CA SER A 184 1.63 8.53 7.15
C SER A 184 1.64 8.18 8.63
N MET A 185 0.78 7.25 9.07
CA MET A 185 0.71 6.79 10.46
C MET A 185 1.56 5.53 10.65
N ALA A 186 1.78 5.14 11.91
CA ALA A 186 2.47 3.91 12.28
C ALA A 186 1.62 2.64 12.02
N TYR A 187 1.17 2.45 10.78
CA TYR A 187 0.08 1.54 10.40
C TYR A 187 0.44 0.63 9.22
N THR A 188 -0.25 -0.50 9.09
CA THR A 188 0.04 -1.51 8.03
C THR A 188 -0.48 -1.12 6.65
N GLU A 189 -1.40 -0.16 6.55
CA GLU A 189 -2.17 0.15 5.34
C GLU A 189 -1.25 0.53 4.17
N ALA A 190 -0.21 1.33 4.41
CA ALA A 190 0.74 1.72 3.36
C ALA A 190 1.51 0.51 2.82
N VAL A 191 2.04 -0.33 3.72
CA VAL A 191 2.78 -1.56 3.36
C VAL A 191 1.89 -2.54 2.61
N PHE A 192 0.69 -2.78 3.12
CA PHE A 192 -0.28 -3.66 2.45
C PHE A 192 -0.61 -3.15 1.04
N CYS A 193 -0.96 -1.87 0.90
CA CYS A 193 -1.32 -1.30 -0.40
C CYS A 193 -0.15 -1.34 -1.38
N ALA A 194 1.08 -1.08 -0.92
CA ALA A 194 2.29 -1.16 -1.74
C ALA A 194 2.47 -2.56 -2.35
N PHE A 195 2.34 -3.62 -1.55
CA PHE A 195 2.40 -4.98 -2.07
C PHE A 195 1.18 -5.33 -2.93
N ALA A 196 -0.02 -4.91 -2.54
CA ALA A 196 -1.24 -5.18 -3.30
C ALA A 196 -1.22 -4.57 -4.70
N VAL A 197 -0.78 -3.31 -4.85
CA VAL A 197 -0.68 -2.69 -6.17
C VAL A 197 0.31 -3.42 -7.07
N TRP A 198 1.48 -3.82 -6.54
CA TRP A 198 2.47 -4.53 -7.33
C TRP A 198 2.08 -5.97 -7.62
N ALA A 199 1.28 -6.59 -6.77
CA ALA A 199 0.67 -7.88 -7.07
C ALA A 199 -0.31 -7.77 -8.25
N LEU A 200 -1.19 -6.76 -8.26
CA LEU A 200 -2.12 -6.51 -9.36
C LEU A 200 -1.40 -6.10 -10.64
N VAL A 201 -0.35 -5.27 -10.56
CA VAL A 201 0.56 -5.00 -11.68
C VAL A 201 1.15 -6.30 -12.21
N GLY A 202 1.60 -7.19 -11.32
CA GLY A 202 2.10 -8.51 -11.68
C GLY A 202 1.07 -9.37 -12.44
N VAL A 203 -0.20 -9.34 -12.01
CA VAL A 203 -1.28 -10.04 -12.72
C VAL A 203 -1.52 -9.44 -14.10
N LEU A 204 -1.69 -8.11 -14.19
CA LEU A 204 -1.99 -7.41 -15.45
C LEU A 204 -0.85 -7.56 -16.47
N GLU A 205 0.39 -7.52 -16.01
CA GLU A 205 1.59 -7.66 -16.86
C GLU A 205 2.02 -9.12 -17.06
N ARG A 206 1.26 -10.08 -16.51
CA ARG A 206 1.57 -11.52 -16.59
C ARG A 206 2.98 -11.84 -16.04
N ARG A 207 3.37 -11.16 -14.96
CA ARG A 207 4.59 -11.38 -14.16
C ARG A 207 4.20 -12.13 -12.88
N TRP A 208 3.93 -13.42 -13.03
CA TRP A 208 3.30 -14.22 -11.99
C TRP A 208 4.11 -14.40 -10.70
N LEU A 209 5.45 -14.45 -10.78
CA LEU A 209 6.28 -14.46 -9.58
C LEU A 209 6.15 -13.16 -8.78
N LEU A 210 6.10 -12.01 -9.46
CA LEU A 210 5.87 -10.73 -8.80
C LEU A 210 4.48 -10.72 -8.15
N ALA A 211 3.45 -11.22 -8.85
CA ALA A 211 2.10 -11.34 -8.32
C ALA A 211 2.06 -12.21 -7.04
N GLY A 212 2.68 -13.40 -7.09
CA GLY A 212 2.74 -14.33 -5.96
C GLY A 212 3.51 -13.79 -4.77
N LEU A 213 4.74 -13.30 -4.98
CA LEU A 213 5.62 -12.79 -3.90
C LEU A 213 5.05 -11.55 -3.23
N CYS A 214 4.49 -10.61 -4.01
CA CYS A 214 3.82 -9.45 -3.43
C CYS A 214 2.56 -9.85 -2.66
N THR A 215 1.79 -10.83 -3.14
CA THR A 215 0.61 -11.31 -2.42
C THR A 215 0.99 -12.04 -1.12
N PHE A 216 2.05 -12.83 -1.15
CA PHE A 216 2.65 -13.44 0.04
C PHE A 216 3.01 -12.36 1.09
N ALA A 217 3.75 -11.32 0.68
CA ALA A 217 4.13 -10.23 1.56
C ALA A 217 2.91 -9.45 2.08
N ALA A 218 1.93 -9.14 1.22
CA ALA A 218 0.67 -8.52 1.63
C ALA A 218 -0.05 -9.39 2.68
N GLY A 219 -0.01 -10.72 2.51
CA GLY A 219 -0.58 -11.70 3.44
C GLY A 219 0.10 -11.78 4.80
N LEU A 220 1.36 -11.38 4.90
CA LEU A 220 2.05 -11.20 6.17
C LEU A 220 1.81 -9.81 6.79
N SER A 221 1.10 -8.91 6.10
CA SER A 221 0.80 -7.57 6.59
C SER A 221 -0.62 -7.44 7.14
N ARG A 222 -1.62 -8.09 6.52
CA ARG A 222 -3.04 -7.99 6.90
C ARG A 222 -3.85 -9.20 6.42
N SER A 223 -4.90 -9.56 7.15
CA SER A 223 -5.89 -10.58 6.75
C SER A 223 -6.64 -10.21 5.47
N THR A 224 -6.81 -8.93 5.16
CA THR A 224 -7.43 -8.42 3.91
C THR A 224 -6.78 -8.99 2.63
N ALA A 225 -5.54 -9.49 2.72
CA ALA A 225 -4.86 -10.17 1.62
C ALA A 225 -5.60 -11.38 1.05
N VAL A 226 -6.55 -12.00 1.79
CA VAL A 226 -7.35 -13.13 1.27
C VAL A 226 -8.05 -12.79 -0.05
N VAL A 227 -8.49 -11.54 -0.23
CA VAL A 227 -9.08 -11.06 -1.50
C VAL A 227 -8.03 -11.04 -2.61
N LEU A 228 -6.83 -10.57 -2.30
CA LEU A 228 -5.72 -10.52 -3.25
C LEU A 228 -5.28 -11.93 -3.67
N VAL A 229 -5.21 -12.85 -2.70
CA VAL A 229 -4.94 -14.28 -2.94
C VAL A 229 -5.97 -14.84 -3.92
N ALA A 230 -7.27 -14.63 -3.67
CA ALA A 230 -8.32 -15.09 -4.56
C ALA A 230 -8.16 -14.55 -5.99
N VAL A 231 -7.90 -13.24 -6.14
CA VAL A 231 -7.68 -12.60 -7.45
C VAL A 231 -6.48 -13.19 -8.19
N VAL A 232 -5.33 -13.35 -7.51
CA VAL A 232 -4.11 -13.89 -8.12
C VAL A 232 -4.28 -15.35 -8.51
N VAL A 233 -4.86 -16.17 -7.62
CA VAL A 233 -5.11 -17.59 -7.88
C VAL A 233 -6.08 -17.76 -9.04
N VAL A 234 -7.21 -17.04 -9.06
CA VAL A 234 -8.18 -17.11 -10.18
C VAL A 234 -7.52 -16.67 -11.49
N ALA A 235 -6.74 -15.58 -11.48
CA ALA A 235 -6.06 -15.11 -12.70
C ALA A 235 -5.03 -16.11 -13.22
N ALA A 236 -4.31 -16.74 -12.30
CA ALA A 236 -3.33 -17.78 -12.63
C ALA A 236 -4.02 -19.04 -13.17
N LEU A 237 -5.10 -19.51 -12.54
CA LEU A 237 -5.88 -20.66 -13.01
C LEU A 237 -6.45 -20.42 -14.41
N ILE A 238 -7.04 -19.25 -14.67
CA ILE A 238 -7.51 -18.87 -16.01
C ILE A 238 -6.35 -18.96 -17.02
N THR A 239 -5.16 -18.52 -16.64
CA THR A 239 -3.97 -18.57 -17.51
C THR A 239 -3.51 -20.01 -17.78
N VAL A 240 -3.57 -20.87 -16.76
CA VAL A 240 -3.23 -22.30 -16.88
C VAL A 240 -4.22 -23.03 -17.78
N PHE A 241 -5.53 -22.81 -17.59
CA PHE A 241 -6.58 -23.44 -18.39
C PHE A 241 -6.56 -23.01 -19.86
N ARG A 242 -6.11 -21.78 -20.14
CA ARG A 242 -5.89 -21.29 -21.51
C ARG A 242 -4.63 -21.85 -22.18
N ARG A 243 -3.88 -22.74 -21.51
CA ARG A 243 -2.64 -23.37 -21.99
C ARG A 243 -1.59 -22.36 -22.44
N ASP A 244 -1.50 -21.24 -21.73
CA ASP A 244 -0.55 -20.18 -22.03
C ASP A 244 0.90 -20.63 -21.73
N GLU A 245 1.87 -20.10 -22.47
CA GLU A 245 3.30 -20.38 -22.29
C GLU A 245 3.79 -20.08 -20.87
N LYS A 246 3.17 -19.09 -20.20
CA LYS A 246 3.50 -18.69 -18.83
C LYS A 246 2.80 -19.54 -17.76
N ARG A 247 2.14 -20.65 -18.11
CA ARG A 247 1.34 -21.48 -17.18
C ARG A 247 2.07 -21.91 -15.91
N TRP A 248 3.34 -22.29 -16.03
CA TRP A 248 4.12 -22.80 -14.90
C TRP A 248 4.52 -21.67 -13.94
N TRP A 249 4.82 -20.49 -14.46
CA TRP A 249 4.98 -19.29 -13.64
C TRP A 249 3.67 -18.88 -12.97
N ALA A 250 2.55 -19.00 -13.67
CA ALA A 250 1.21 -18.75 -13.12
C ALA A 250 0.91 -19.69 -11.95
N LEU A 251 1.18 -21.00 -12.10
CA LEU A 251 1.06 -21.97 -11.02
C LEU A 251 1.97 -21.63 -9.84
N ALA A 252 3.24 -21.29 -10.08
CA ALA A 252 4.15 -20.88 -9.01
C ALA A 252 3.60 -19.66 -8.24
N GLY A 253 3.13 -18.64 -8.97
CA GLY A 253 2.48 -17.47 -8.38
C GLY A 253 1.24 -17.83 -7.54
N ALA A 254 0.40 -18.73 -8.05
CA ALA A 254 -0.80 -19.21 -7.36
C ALA A 254 -0.49 -20.00 -6.08
N VAL A 255 0.60 -20.77 -6.07
CA VAL A 255 1.04 -21.52 -4.88
C VAL A 255 1.68 -20.60 -3.85
N ILE A 256 2.51 -19.63 -4.28
CA ILE A 256 3.19 -18.70 -3.37
C ILE A 256 2.21 -17.73 -2.70
N ALA A 257 1.24 -17.21 -3.45
CA ALA A 257 0.30 -16.19 -2.99
C ALA A 257 -0.36 -16.49 -1.62
N PRO A 258 -0.98 -17.66 -1.38
CA PRO A 258 -1.65 -17.96 -0.12
C PRO A 258 -0.71 -18.17 1.07
N LEU A 259 0.58 -18.48 0.86
CA LEU A 259 1.48 -18.91 1.94
C LEU A 259 1.69 -17.85 3.02
N GLY A 260 1.52 -16.56 2.70
CA GLY A 260 1.69 -15.47 3.66
C GLY A 260 0.57 -15.47 4.69
N VAL A 261 -0.68 -15.36 4.23
CA VAL A 261 -1.86 -15.42 5.10
C VAL A 261 -1.97 -16.79 5.76
N ALA A 262 -1.89 -17.87 4.99
CA ALA A 262 -2.05 -19.23 5.52
C ALA A 262 -0.95 -19.56 6.53
N GLY A 263 0.29 -19.12 6.29
CA GLY A 263 1.40 -19.32 7.22
C GLY A 263 1.19 -18.58 8.54
N TYR A 264 0.75 -17.33 8.50
CA TYR A 264 0.51 -16.58 9.73
C TYR A 264 -0.72 -17.07 10.49
N LEU A 265 -1.84 -17.32 9.80
CA LEU A 265 -3.04 -17.87 10.44
C LEU A 265 -2.77 -19.28 11.00
N GLY A 266 -1.99 -20.10 10.30
CA GLY A 266 -1.55 -21.41 10.80
C GLY A 266 -0.66 -21.30 12.04
N PHE A 267 0.23 -20.29 12.10
CA PHE A 267 1.01 -19.98 13.31
C PHE A 267 0.10 -19.59 14.48
N VAL A 268 -0.88 -18.70 14.26
CA VAL A 268 -1.84 -18.31 15.30
C VAL A 268 -2.64 -19.52 15.76
N ALA A 269 -3.14 -20.34 14.84
CA ALA A 269 -3.88 -21.56 15.17
C ALA A 269 -3.05 -22.56 15.98
N TYR A 270 -1.76 -22.71 15.67
CA TYR A 270 -0.84 -23.52 16.45
C TYR A 270 -0.64 -22.96 17.86
N ARG A 271 -0.56 -21.63 18.02
CA ARG A 271 -0.32 -20.97 19.32
C ARG A 271 -1.55 -20.99 20.22
N THR A 272 -2.74 -20.82 19.66
CA THR A 272 -4.00 -20.80 20.41
C THR A 272 -4.61 -22.19 20.59
N GLY A 273 -4.17 -23.18 19.81
CA GLY A 273 -4.77 -24.51 19.76
C GLY A 273 -6.13 -24.57 19.04
N SER A 274 -6.51 -23.50 18.32
CA SER A 274 -7.79 -23.39 17.61
C SER A 274 -7.59 -22.99 16.15
N TRP A 275 -8.22 -23.71 15.22
CA TRP A 275 -8.21 -23.35 13.78
C TRP A 275 -8.88 -22.00 13.49
N THR A 276 -9.80 -21.57 14.35
CA THR A 276 -10.45 -20.24 14.32
C THR A 276 -9.75 -19.24 15.23
N GLY A 277 -8.59 -19.58 15.78
CA GLY A 277 -7.96 -18.81 16.85
C GLY A 277 -7.74 -17.34 16.52
N TRP A 278 -7.43 -17.00 15.26
CA TRP A 278 -7.32 -15.59 14.86
C TRP A 278 -8.66 -14.86 14.92
N GLN A 279 -9.74 -15.48 14.43
CA GLN A 279 -11.10 -14.94 14.52
C GLN A 279 -11.55 -14.82 15.98
N ASP A 280 -11.22 -15.81 16.81
CA ASP A 280 -11.53 -15.80 18.24
C ASP A 280 -10.82 -14.62 18.94
N ILE A 281 -9.58 -14.31 18.53
CA ILE A 281 -8.82 -13.15 19.01
C ILE A 281 -9.45 -11.83 18.57
N GLU A 282 -9.84 -11.69 17.31
CA GLU A 282 -10.49 -10.47 16.80
C GLU A 282 -11.83 -10.22 17.50
N LEU A 283 -12.62 -11.28 17.69
CA LEU A 283 -13.91 -11.21 18.38
C LEU A 283 -13.72 -10.82 19.86
N ARG A 284 -12.80 -11.47 20.57
CA ARG A 284 -12.58 -11.15 21.99
C ARG A 284 -11.90 -9.78 22.18
N GLY A 285 -10.89 -9.46 21.38
CA GLY A 285 -10.08 -8.26 21.53
C GLY A 285 -10.78 -6.99 21.06
N TRP A 286 -11.57 -7.07 19.98
CA TRP A 286 -12.19 -5.91 19.32
C TRP A 286 -13.68 -6.07 19.02
N ASN A 287 -14.35 -7.12 19.51
CA ASN A 287 -15.75 -7.43 19.19
C ASN A 287 -16.00 -7.46 17.67
N THR A 288 -15.00 -7.92 16.92
CA THR A 288 -14.97 -7.90 15.46
C THR A 288 -15.22 -9.30 14.92
N GLU A 289 -16.24 -9.45 14.08
CA GLU A 289 -16.51 -10.70 13.35
C GLU A 289 -17.15 -10.41 12.00
N PHE A 290 -17.31 -11.45 11.18
CA PHE A 290 -18.00 -11.34 9.90
C PHE A 290 -19.49 -11.64 10.06
N ASP A 291 -20.34 -10.62 9.99
CA ASP A 291 -21.80 -10.71 10.18
C ASP A 291 -22.58 -10.53 8.87
N PHE A 292 -21.89 -10.66 7.73
CA PHE A 292 -22.44 -10.43 6.39
C PHE A 292 -22.99 -9.00 6.17
N GLY A 293 -22.60 -8.05 7.02
CA GLY A 293 -22.90 -6.62 6.87
C GLY A 293 -24.21 -6.19 7.51
N ALA A 294 -24.77 -6.99 8.42
CA ALA A 294 -25.97 -6.64 9.18
C ALA A 294 -25.76 -5.34 9.98
N GLU A 295 -24.70 -5.26 10.79
CA GLU A 295 -24.37 -4.03 11.55
C GLU A 295 -24.12 -2.84 10.62
N THR A 296 -23.50 -3.06 9.46
CA THR A 296 -23.27 -1.99 8.48
C THR A 296 -24.59 -1.46 7.93
N ALA A 297 -25.53 -2.34 7.58
CA ALA A 297 -26.84 -1.94 7.08
C ALA A 297 -27.62 -1.15 8.14
N ASP A 298 -27.64 -1.63 9.38
CA ASP A 298 -28.28 -0.95 10.51
C ASP A 298 -27.64 0.42 10.78
N SER A 299 -26.30 0.49 10.76
CA SER A 299 -25.55 1.74 10.95
C SER A 299 -25.82 2.75 9.83
N VAL A 300 -25.90 2.29 8.58
CA VAL A 300 -26.22 3.15 7.43
C VAL A 300 -27.63 3.68 7.55
N LEU A 301 -28.61 2.82 7.87
CA LEU A 301 -29.99 3.23 8.02
C LEU A 301 -30.15 4.24 9.16
N ALA A 302 -29.60 3.95 10.34
CA ALA A 302 -29.65 4.84 11.50
C ALA A 302 -29.03 6.22 11.21
N ARG A 303 -27.90 6.27 10.47
CA ARG A 303 -27.21 7.52 10.14
C ARG A 303 -27.85 8.36 9.05
N LEU A 304 -28.67 7.74 8.20
CA LEU A 304 -29.40 8.46 7.15
C LEU A 304 -30.79 8.93 7.61
N THR A 305 -31.39 8.27 8.59
CA THR A 305 -32.73 8.59 9.07
C THR A 305 -32.76 9.33 10.41
N GLY A 306 -31.68 9.28 11.19
CA GLY A 306 -31.55 9.99 12.46
C GLY A 306 -30.92 11.37 12.34
N ASP A 307 -31.05 12.16 13.41
CA ASP A 307 -30.35 13.43 13.60
C ASP A 307 -28.88 13.19 14.00
N GLU A 308 -28.11 12.68 13.03
CA GLU A 308 -26.71 12.33 13.19
C GLU A 308 -25.76 13.45 12.78
N SER A 309 -24.50 13.33 13.18
CA SER A 309 -23.50 14.33 12.82
C SER A 309 -23.27 14.35 11.30
N VAL A 310 -22.99 15.53 10.75
CA VAL A 310 -22.62 15.68 9.32
C VAL A 310 -21.44 14.76 8.96
N PHE A 311 -20.52 14.53 9.89
CA PHE A 311 -19.38 13.64 9.70
C PHE A 311 -19.82 12.17 9.55
N SER A 312 -20.76 11.70 10.39
CA SER A 312 -21.39 10.38 10.28
C SER A 312 -22.08 10.19 8.92
N THR A 313 -22.81 11.20 8.45
CA THR A 313 -23.48 11.14 7.14
C THR A 313 -22.45 11.09 6.00
N LEU A 314 -21.39 11.89 6.07
CA LEU A 314 -20.32 11.88 5.07
C LEU A 314 -19.62 10.52 4.97
N THR A 315 -19.39 9.81 6.08
CA THR A 315 -18.79 8.47 6.05
C THR A 315 -19.70 7.50 5.28
N VAL A 316 -21.01 7.51 5.56
CA VAL A 316 -21.99 6.70 4.82
C VAL A 316 -21.99 7.03 3.31
N LEU A 317 -21.99 8.31 2.95
CA LEU A 317 -21.97 8.73 1.55
C LEU A 317 -20.68 8.29 0.83
N LEU A 318 -19.53 8.35 1.50
CA LEU A 318 -18.26 7.85 0.95
C LEU A 318 -18.28 6.33 0.75
N LEU A 319 -18.87 5.58 1.69
CA LEU A 319 -19.02 4.14 1.59
C LEU A 319 -19.94 3.75 0.41
N LEU A 320 -21.11 4.39 0.30
CA LEU A 320 -22.03 4.20 -0.82
C LEU A 320 -21.41 4.62 -2.16
N GLY A 321 -20.64 5.71 -2.17
CA GLY A 321 -19.86 6.15 -3.31
C GLY A 321 -18.85 5.11 -3.77
N ALA A 322 -18.14 4.47 -2.84
CA ALA A 322 -17.20 3.39 -3.16
C ALA A 322 -17.91 2.17 -3.79
N VAL A 323 -19.08 1.78 -3.26
CA VAL A 323 -19.92 0.71 -3.85
C VAL A 323 -20.36 1.09 -5.27
N ALA A 324 -20.86 2.31 -5.46
CA ALA A 324 -21.25 2.80 -6.78
C ALA A 324 -20.07 2.79 -7.77
N LEU A 325 -18.86 3.15 -7.32
CA LEU A 325 -17.67 3.11 -8.15
C LEU A 325 -17.25 1.70 -8.58
N VAL A 326 -17.46 0.67 -7.76
CA VAL A 326 -17.27 -0.73 -8.18
C VAL A 326 -18.25 -1.11 -9.30
N LEU A 327 -19.52 -0.70 -9.16
CA LEU A 327 -20.52 -0.93 -10.21
C LEU A 327 -20.11 -0.22 -11.50
N VAL A 328 -19.71 1.05 -11.41
CA VAL A 328 -19.21 1.81 -12.56
C VAL A 328 -17.98 1.12 -13.17
N ALA A 329 -17.03 0.64 -12.36
CA ALA A 329 -15.86 -0.09 -12.84
C ALA A 329 -16.23 -1.35 -13.64
N ALA A 330 -17.26 -2.08 -13.19
CA ALA A 330 -17.81 -3.21 -13.93
C ALA A 330 -18.46 -2.77 -15.26
N PHE A 331 -19.29 -1.70 -15.24
CA PHE A 331 -19.96 -1.19 -16.43
C PHE A 331 -19.00 -0.66 -17.50
N ILE A 332 -17.94 0.07 -17.10
CA ILE A 332 -16.94 0.58 -18.03
C ILE A 332 -15.86 -0.45 -18.37
N ARG A 333 -16.00 -1.70 -17.90
CA ARG A 333 -15.12 -2.83 -18.16
C ARG A 333 -13.66 -2.57 -17.78
N VAL A 334 -13.43 -1.98 -16.60
CA VAL A 334 -12.10 -1.99 -15.96
C VAL A 334 -11.61 -3.45 -15.90
N PRO A 335 -10.31 -3.75 -16.12
CA PRO A 335 -9.80 -5.10 -16.06
C PRO A 335 -10.29 -5.85 -14.83
N TRP A 336 -10.90 -7.02 -15.05
CA TRP A 336 -11.58 -7.76 -13.99
C TRP A 336 -10.75 -8.02 -12.72
N PRO A 337 -9.39 -8.20 -12.75
CA PRO A 337 -8.64 -8.39 -11.51
C PRO A 337 -8.72 -7.17 -10.58
N LEU A 338 -8.76 -5.96 -11.15
CA LEU A 338 -8.87 -4.71 -10.40
C LEU A 338 -10.27 -4.54 -9.81
N THR A 339 -11.31 -4.81 -10.63
CA THR A 339 -12.71 -4.72 -10.21
C THR A 339 -13.02 -5.74 -9.12
N LEU A 340 -12.58 -7.00 -9.30
CA LEU A 340 -12.80 -8.07 -8.31
C LEU A 340 -12.05 -7.80 -7.01
N TYR A 341 -10.82 -7.30 -7.08
CA TYR A 341 -10.07 -6.91 -5.88
C TYR A 341 -10.76 -5.78 -5.13
N GLY A 342 -11.12 -4.69 -5.82
CA GLY A 342 -11.83 -3.56 -5.21
C GLY A 342 -13.16 -3.99 -4.58
N ALA A 343 -13.96 -4.78 -5.31
CA ALA A 343 -15.22 -5.34 -4.82
C ALA A 343 -15.03 -6.23 -3.60
N GLY A 344 -14.04 -7.13 -3.61
CA GLY A 344 -13.78 -8.06 -2.51
C GLY A 344 -13.30 -7.34 -1.24
N VAL A 345 -12.47 -6.30 -1.37
CA VAL A 345 -12.05 -5.50 -0.21
C VAL A 345 -13.23 -4.71 0.37
N LEU A 346 -14.08 -4.12 -0.49
CA LEU A 346 -15.31 -3.48 -0.02
C LEU A 346 -16.23 -4.47 0.67
N LEU A 347 -16.41 -5.67 0.12
CA LEU A 347 -17.25 -6.71 0.70
C LEU A 347 -16.73 -7.14 2.08
N LEU A 348 -15.41 -7.28 2.26
CA LEU A 348 -14.84 -7.54 3.59
C LEU A 348 -15.11 -6.38 4.55
N ALA A 349 -14.83 -5.13 4.14
CA ALA A 349 -15.02 -3.96 5.00
C ALA A 349 -16.50 -3.74 5.40
N ILE A 350 -17.43 -4.01 4.48
CA ILE A 350 -18.88 -3.94 4.71
C ILE A 350 -19.36 -5.13 5.53
N GLY A 351 -18.84 -6.33 5.27
CA GLY A 351 -19.29 -7.56 5.91
C GLY A 351 -18.75 -7.81 7.32
N THR A 352 -17.79 -6.99 7.77
CA THR A 352 -17.23 -7.05 9.13
C THR A 352 -17.94 -6.07 10.06
N ARG A 353 -18.39 -6.56 11.22
CA ARG A 353 -18.95 -5.74 12.31
C ARG A 353 -17.91 -5.32 13.34
N GLY A 354 -18.29 -4.39 14.23
CA GLY A 354 -17.57 -4.02 15.46
C GLY A 354 -16.86 -2.66 15.39
N LEU A 355 -16.60 -2.13 14.19
CA LEU A 355 -15.87 -0.88 13.99
C LEU A 355 -16.51 0.00 12.90
N PRO A 356 -17.76 0.48 13.09
CA PRO A 356 -18.50 1.23 12.08
C PRO A 356 -17.85 2.56 11.67
N ASP A 357 -17.08 3.19 12.56
CA ASP A 357 -16.41 4.46 12.29
C ASP A 357 -15.08 4.28 11.53
N ALA A 358 -14.45 3.11 11.65
CA ALA A 358 -13.20 2.78 10.97
C ALA A 358 -13.40 2.33 9.51
N LYS A 359 -14.66 2.14 9.06
CA LYS A 359 -14.96 1.59 7.73
C LYS A 359 -14.32 2.39 6.59
N ILE A 360 -14.23 3.71 6.71
CA ILE A 360 -13.57 4.55 5.69
C ILE A 360 -12.08 4.27 5.59
N ARG A 361 -11.40 3.99 6.72
CA ARG A 361 -10.03 3.48 6.72
C ARG A 361 -9.95 2.09 6.08
N PHE A 362 -10.88 1.18 6.40
CA PHE A 362 -10.85 -0.19 5.91
C PHE A 362 -11.14 -0.37 4.43
N ILE A 363 -11.86 0.57 3.80
CA ILE A 363 -12.03 0.57 2.35
C ILE A 363 -10.84 1.15 1.61
N LEU A 364 -9.87 1.75 2.31
CA LEU A 364 -8.72 2.33 1.63
C LEU A 364 -7.97 1.30 0.79
N PRO A 365 -7.64 0.10 1.27
CA PRO A 365 -6.96 -0.86 0.40
C PRO A 365 -7.69 -1.21 -0.90
N ALA A 366 -8.99 -0.90 -1.04
CA ALA A 366 -9.74 -0.97 -2.29
C ALA A 366 -9.37 0.15 -3.30
N PHE A 367 -8.13 0.63 -3.38
CA PHE A 367 -7.71 1.71 -4.29
C PHE A 367 -8.17 1.56 -5.77
N PRO A 368 -8.39 0.36 -6.35
CA PRO A 368 -8.92 0.26 -7.70
C PRO A 368 -10.33 0.83 -7.88
N VAL A 369 -11.10 1.05 -6.81
CA VAL A 369 -12.41 1.71 -6.91
C VAL A 369 -12.30 3.15 -7.44
N LEU A 370 -11.12 3.78 -7.35
CA LEU A 370 -10.90 5.12 -7.91
C LEU A 370 -10.53 5.12 -9.41
N VAL A 371 -10.30 3.94 -10.02
CA VAL A 371 -9.97 3.80 -11.45
C VAL A 371 -10.98 4.47 -12.37
N PRO A 372 -12.31 4.29 -12.21
CA PRO A 372 -13.29 4.96 -13.06
C PRO A 372 -13.20 6.49 -13.02
N ILE A 373 -12.98 7.08 -11.85
CA ILE A 373 -12.82 8.53 -11.70
C ILE A 373 -11.56 8.99 -12.44
N ALA A 374 -10.44 8.29 -12.26
CA ALA A 374 -9.20 8.64 -12.93
C ALA A 374 -9.32 8.56 -14.47
N ILE A 375 -9.97 7.52 -15.00
CA ILE A 375 -10.26 7.38 -16.44
C ILE A 375 -11.18 8.51 -16.92
N GLY A 376 -12.20 8.85 -16.13
CA GLY A 376 -13.14 9.91 -16.46
C GLY A 376 -12.47 11.29 -16.50
N LEU A 377 -11.65 11.61 -15.49
CA LEU A 377 -10.92 12.87 -15.40
C LEU A 377 -9.82 12.99 -16.44
N SER A 378 -9.14 11.90 -16.81
CA SER A 378 -8.12 11.93 -17.88
C SER A 378 -8.70 12.20 -19.27
N LYS A 379 -10.03 12.14 -19.41
CA LYS A 379 -10.78 12.55 -20.62
C LYS A 379 -11.24 14.00 -20.62
N ARG A 380 -11.02 14.74 -19.53
CA ARG A 380 -11.42 16.15 -19.43
C ARG A 380 -10.24 17.07 -19.71
N ARG A 381 -10.52 18.38 -19.85
CA ARG A 381 -9.47 19.41 -19.93
C ARG A 381 -8.60 19.33 -18.69
N THR A 382 -7.30 19.57 -18.84
CA THR A 382 -6.32 19.52 -17.73
C THR A 382 -6.76 20.36 -16.54
N VAL A 383 -7.30 21.56 -16.79
CA VAL A 383 -7.82 22.46 -15.73
C VAL A 383 -8.93 21.79 -14.91
N THR A 384 -9.89 21.14 -15.57
CA THR A 384 -10.99 20.43 -14.89
C THR A 384 -10.46 19.25 -14.07
N ALA A 385 -9.53 18.47 -14.63
CA ALA A 385 -8.95 17.32 -13.94
C ALA A 385 -8.16 17.74 -12.70
N VAL A 386 -7.34 18.79 -12.82
CA VAL A 386 -6.56 19.35 -11.71
C VAL A 386 -7.46 19.97 -10.65
N ALA A 387 -8.50 20.74 -11.04
CA ALA A 387 -9.43 21.33 -10.09
C ALA A 387 -10.20 20.27 -9.29
N ALA A 388 -10.73 19.24 -9.96
CA ALA A 388 -11.43 18.14 -9.31
C ALA A 388 -10.51 17.34 -8.37
N ALA A 389 -9.30 16.99 -8.81
CA ALA A 389 -8.33 16.29 -7.98
C ALA A 389 -7.88 17.14 -6.77
N SER A 390 -7.70 18.44 -6.95
CA SER A 390 -7.34 19.36 -5.86
C SER A 390 -8.46 19.49 -4.84
N ALA A 391 -9.70 19.63 -5.28
CA ALA A 391 -10.86 19.67 -4.39
C ALA A 391 -11.01 18.38 -3.58
N TRP A 392 -10.81 17.22 -4.22
CA TRP A 392 -10.78 15.92 -3.56
C TRP A 392 -9.66 15.83 -2.52
N VAL A 393 -8.44 16.24 -2.87
CA VAL A 393 -7.29 16.24 -1.94
C VAL A 393 -7.54 17.13 -0.73
N VAL A 394 -8.07 18.34 -0.93
CA VAL A 394 -8.39 19.27 0.17
C VAL A 394 -9.46 18.68 1.08
N LEU A 395 -10.54 18.13 0.50
CA LEU A 395 -11.61 17.48 1.26
C LEU A 395 -11.08 16.29 2.05
N GLY A 396 -10.28 15.41 1.44
CA GLY A 396 -9.73 14.24 2.11
C GLY A 396 -8.72 14.61 3.20
N ALA A 397 -7.88 15.62 2.98
CA ALA A 397 -6.96 16.13 4.00
C ALA A 397 -7.71 16.70 5.21
N TRP A 398 -8.73 17.52 4.98
CA TRP A 398 -9.60 18.02 6.04
C TRP A 398 -10.33 16.90 6.76
N PHE A 399 -10.94 15.96 6.02
CA PHE A 399 -11.65 14.82 6.59
C PHE A 399 -10.74 14.01 7.50
N SER A 400 -9.53 13.68 7.03
CA SER A 400 -8.52 12.96 7.80
C SER A 400 -8.11 13.69 9.08
N ALA A 401 -7.77 14.98 8.97
CA ALA A 401 -7.35 15.76 10.12
C ALA A 401 -8.49 15.95 11.12
N HIS A 402 -9.72 16.18 10.64
CA HIS A 402 -10.91 16.27 11.48
C HIS A 402 -11.21 14.94 12.19
N ALA A 403 -11.15 13.82 11.47
CA ALA A 403 -11.34 12.49 12.05
C ALA A 403 -10.38 12.27 13.22
N LEU A 404 -9.08 12.49 12.99
CA LEU A 404 -8.05 12.23 14.00
C LEU A 404 -8.08 13.17 15.21
N THR A 405 -8.63 14.37 15.08
CA THR A 405 -8.50 15.42 16.11
C THR A 405 -9.83 15.79 16.77
N ALA A 406 -10.95 15.60 16.08
CA ALA A 406 -12.29 15.98 16.55
C ALA A 406 -13.17 14.77 16.89
N TRP A 407 -13.00 13.65 16.20
CA TRP A 407 -13.86 12.48 16.36
C TRP A 407 -13.26 11.49 17.36
N ARG A 408 -14.10 10.98 18.27
CA ARG A 408 -13.65 10.16 19.41
C ARG A 408 -13.22 8.74 18.99
N TYR A 409 -13.71 8.24 17.86
CA TYR A 409 -13.52 6.85 17.40
C TYR A 409 -13.16 6.76 15.90
N ALA A 410 -12.29 7.64 15.41
CA ALA A 410 -12.03 7.77 13.97
C ALA A 410 -11.35 6.58 13.29
N ILE A 411 -10.70 5.69 14.06
CA ILE A 411 -9.81 4.65 13.55
C ILE A 411 -10.02 3.35 14.30
#